data_AF-A0A2A4QC40-F1
#
_entry.id   AF-A0A2A4QC40-F1
#
_cell.length_a   1.000
_cell.length_b   1.000
_cell.length_c   1.000
_cell.angle_alpha   90.00
_cell.angle_beta   90.00
_cell.angle_gamma   90.00
#
_symmetry.space_group_name_H-M   'P 1'
#
loop_
_entity.id
_entity.type
_entity.pdbx_description
1 polymer ?
#
loop_
_entity_poly.entity_id
_entity_poly.type
_entity_poly.pdbx_seq_one_letter_code
_entity_poly.pdbx_strand_id
1 'polypeptide(L)'
;MQSQAVSIDLTGASSYPTTLHLDQGEYLLNIVAPFDTRVVVTPVAGIAFRDLDPSPNVYSAEFTVSRAGSYTFNIVLDKPVENEHLYIHFEPKDAGGNEDDGSESNPLPDFPLFPTAGWRFVYMYRKDQYIHRLDVFHGSQGLYAFQKTPPSDEIKVRFTNFKMVSPLTYHVTFDGNPNGYQIIRRREDWSALFLGDTPFFLERKEKI
;
A
#
# COMPACT_ATOMS: atom_id res chain seq x y z
N MET A 1 18.15 10.26 -5.16
CA MET A 1 18.21 8.79 -4.93
C MET A 1 16.92 8.20 -5.49
N GLN A 2 16.89 6.96 -5.99
CA GLN A 2 15.66 6.37 -6.54
C GLN A 2 15.01 5.40 -5.56
N SER A 3 13.68 5.44 -5.46
CA SER A 3 12.87 4.44 -4.77
C SER A 3 13.02 3.07 -5.45
N GLN A 4 13.06 2.00 -4.66
CA GLN A 4 13.14 0.63 -5.17
C GLN A 4 11.99 -0.21 -4.61
N ALA A 5 11.33 -0.96 -5.49
CA ALA A 5 10.30 -1.92 -5.13
C ALA A 5 10.73 -3.32 -5.54
N VAL A 6 10.53 -4.28 -4.64
CA VAL A 6 10.79 -5.70 -4.89
C VAL A 6 9.52 -6.50 -4.62
N SER A 7 9.23 -7.44 -5.51
CA SER A 7 8.19 -8.46 -5.29
C SER A 7 8.88 -9.78 -4.98
N ILE A 8 8.36 -10.50 -3.99
CA ILE A 8 8.81 -11.85 -3.62
C ILE A 8 7.64 -12.82 -3.77
N ASP A 9 7.88 -13.91 -4.49
CA ASP A 9 6.94 -15.04 -4.58
C ASP A 9 7.02 -15.89 -3.32
N LEU A 10 5.89 -16.06 -2.64
CA LEU A 10 5.82 -16.82 -1.40
C LEU A 10 5.55 -18.28 -1.69
N THR A 11 6.56 -19.10 -1.41
CA THR A 11 6.59 -20.55 -1.70
C THR A 11 6.34 -21.43 -0.47
N GLY A 12 5.79 -20.88 0.62
CA GLY A 12 5.59 -21.59 1.89
C GLY A 12 6.83 -21.61 2.81
N ALA A 13 7.94 -21.01 2.39
CA ALA A 13 9.08 -20.76 3.26
C ALA A 13 8.74 -19.74 4.36
N SER A 14 9.48 -19.77 5.46
CA SER A 14 9.35 -18.77 6.53
C SER A 14 10.32 -17.59 6.38
N SER A 15 11.25 -17.66 5.43
CA SER A 15 12.36 -16.72 5.29
C SER A 15 12.66 -16.46 3.82
N TYR A 16 12.73 -15.18 3.46
CA TYR A 16 12.90 -14.72 2.09
C TYR A 16 14.01 -13.67 2.03
N PRO A 17 15.23 -14.05 1.61
CA PRO A 17 16.32 -13.10 1.44
C PRO A 17 16.10 -12.27 0.17
N THR A 18 16.15 -10.94 0.31
CA THR A 18 16.13 -10.00 -0.82
C THR A 18 17.38 -9.13 -0.80
N THR A 19 18.07 -9.04 -1.93
CA THR A 19 19.30 -8.25 -2.05
C THR A 19 19.03 -7.01 -2.88
N LEU A 20 19.41 -5.86 -2.33
CA LEU A 20 19.29 -4.56 -2.99
C LEU A 20 20.59 -3.80 -3.00
N HIS A 21 20.79 -3.02 -4.05
CA HIS A 21 21.88 -2.07 -4.12
C HIS A 21 21.38 -0.70 -3.65
N LEU A 22 21.94 -0.20 -2.55
CA LEU A 22 21.54 1.06 -1.94
C LEU A 22 22.71 2.02 -1.90
N ASP A 23 22.43 3.29 -2.17
CA ASP A 23 23.37 4.37 -1.96
C ASP A 23 23.49 4.70 -0.46
N GLN A 24 24.48 5.50 -0.10
CA GLN A 24 24.56 6.06 1.24
C GLN A 24 23.40 7.03 1.45
N GLY A 25 22.64 6.89 2.54
CA GLY A 25 21.48 7.73 2.82
C GLY A 25 20.55 7.18 3.91
N GLU A 26 19.50 7.95 4.20
CA GLU A 26 18.40 7.50 5.04
C GLU A 26 17.29 6.92 4.16
N TYR A 27 16.64 5.87 4.64
CA TYR A 27 15.61 5.15 3.92
C TYR A 27 14.43 4.81 4.83
N LEU A 28 13.26 4.65 4.21
CA LEU A 28 12.08 4.05 4.80
C LEU A 28 11.81 2.71 4.10
N LEU A 29 11.79 1.64 4.89
CA LEU A 29 11.36 0.31 4.49
C LEU A 29 9.88 0.14 4.83
N ASN A 30 9.06 -0.17 3.84
CA ASN A 30 7.64 -0.49 4.02
C ASN A 30 7.32 -1.85 3.41
N ILE A 31 6.72 -2.72 4.20
CA ILE A 31 6.25 -4.04 3.79
C ILE A 31 4.82 -4.19 4.27
N VAL A 32 3.92 -4.61 3.38
CA VAL A 32 2.55 -4.93 3.76
C VAL A 32 2.22 -6.34 3.30
N ALA A 33 1.94 -7.19 4.28
CA ALA A 33 1.45 -8.53 4.10
C ALA A 33 -0.08 -8.49 4.10
N PRO A 34 -0.75 -8.68 2.96
CA PRO A 34 -2.22 -8.67 2.88
C PRO A 34 -2.87 -9.95 3.44
N PHE A 35 -2.11 -10.80 4.14
CA PHE A 35 -2.50 -12.07 4.73
C PHE A 35 -2.20 -12.07 6.23
N ASP A 36 -2.84 -12.98 6.99
CA ASP A 36 -2.72 -13.07 8.46
C ASP A 36 -1.37 -13.66 8.89
N THR A 37 -0.29 -12.89 8.71
CA THR A 37 1.05 -13.22 9.18
C THR A 37 1.75 -11.98 9.69
N ARG A 38 2.59 -12.19 10.71
CA ARG A 38 3.54 -11.19 11.15
C ARG A 38 4.75 -11.13 10.22
N VAL A 39 5.11 -9.93 9.80
CA VAL A 39 6.37 -9.66 9.09
C VAL A 39 7.45 -9.18 10.06
N VAL A 40 8.63 -9.78 9.98
CA VAL A 40 9.83 -9.34 10.71
C VAL A 40 10.98 -9.21 9.73
N VAL A 41 11.72 -8.10 9.79
CA VAL A 41 12.93 -7.91 9.01
C VAL A 41 14.13 -8.06 9.92
N THR A 42 15.04 -8.97 9.56
CA THR A 42 16.25 -9.18 10.35
C THR A 42 17.23 -8.02 10.10
N PRO A 43 17.82 -7.43 11.15
CA PRO A 43 18.83 -6.38 11.00
C PRO A 43 20.00 -6.84 10.11
N VAL A 44 20.43 -5.95 9.23
CA VAL A 44 21.57 -6.15 8.34
C VAL A 44 22.79 -5.47 8.95
N ALA A 45 23.95 -6.12 8.93
CA ALA A 45 25.17 -5.53 9.47
C ALA A 45 25.48 -4.17 8.79
N GLY A 46 25.76 -3.14 9.59
CA GLY A 46 26.02 -1.78 9.10
C GLY A 46 24.78 -0.94 8.81
N ILE A 47 23.58 -1.48 9.05
CA ILE A 47 22.30 -0.76 8.96
C ILE A 47 21.65 -0.73 10.35
N ALA A 48 21.35 0.48 10.84
CA ALA A 48 20.55 0.67 12.04
C ALA A 48 19.08 0.80 11.65
N PHE A 49 18.21 -0.05 12.21
CA PHE A 49 16.76 0.02 12.00
C PHE A 49 16.07 0.70 13.18
N ARG A 50 15.08 1.51 12.89
CA ARG A 50 14.09 2.03 13.82
C ARG A 50 12.72 1.62 13.33
N ASP A 51 12.15 0.61 13.98
CA ASP A 51 10.77 0.20 13.75
C ASP A 51 9.82 1.36 14.11
N LEU A 52 8.93 1.71 13.18
CA LEU A 52 8.00 2.83 13.31
C LEU A 52 6.58 2.38 13.66
N ASP A 53 6.18 1.15 13.31
CA ASP A 53 4.86 0.61 13.58
C ASP A 53 4.85 -0.91 13.37
N PRO A 54 4.96 -1.73 14.44
CA PRO A 54 4.90 -3.18 14.37
C PRO A 54 3.45 -3.68 14.37
N SER A 55 2.63 -3.16 13.47
CA SER A 55 1.34 -3.77 13.16
C SER A 55 1.60 -5.16 12.56
N PRO A 56 0.86 -6.23 12.91
CA PRO A 56 1.22 -7.59 12.50
C PRO A 56 1.45 -7.72 10.98
N ASN A 57 0.56 -7.11 10.20
CA ASN A 57 0.52 -7.24 8.75
C ASN A 57 1.28 -6.11 8.02
N VAL A 58 1.90 -5.18 8.75
CA VAL A 58 2.63 -4.03 8.19
C VAL A 58 3.95 -3.88 8.94
N TYR A 59 5.06 -4.01 8.23
CA TYR A 59 6.37 -3.68 8.77
C TYR A 59 6.84 -2.36 8.17
N SER A 60 7.04 -1.35 9.02
CA SER A 60 7.60 -0.06 8.63
C SER A 60 8.80 0.26 9.48
N ALA A 61 9.95 0.54 8.86
CA ALA A 61 11.16 0.90 9.59
C ALA A 61 11.96 1.96 8.85
N GLU A 62 12.47 2.93 9.61
CA GLU A 62 13.51 3.83 9.14
C GLU A 62 14.86 3.14 9.29
N PHE A 63 15.75 3.33 8.31
CA PHE A 63 17.12 2.87 8.44
C PHE A 63 18.12 3.76 7.72
N THR A 64 19.36 3.75 8.20
CA THR A 64 20.45 4.52 7.60
C THR A 64 21.49 3.60 7.00
N VAL A 65 21.80 3.83 5.73
CA VAL A 65 22.89 3.19 5.00
C VAL A 65 24.12 4.07 5.12
N SER A 66 25.13 3.58 5.85
CA SER A 66 26.35 4.34 6.12
C SER A 66 27.31 4.39 4.92
N ARG A 67 27.18 3.46 3.97
CA ARG A 67 28.04 3.33 2.79
C ARG A 67 27.26 2.72 1.63
N ALA A 68 27.41 3.23 0.42
CA ALA A 68 26.80 2.61 -0.75
C ALA A 68 27.27 1.15 -0.94
N GLY A 69 26.37 0.24 -1.28
CA GLY A 69 26.68 -1.18 -1.40
C GLY A 69 25.45 -2.07 -1.59
N SER A 70 25.70 -3.37 -1.66
CA SER A 70 24.65 -4.38 -1.74
C SER A 70 24.33 -4.93 -0.36
N TYR A 71 23.05 -4.93 0.00
CA TYR A 71 22.54 -5.32 1.30
C TYR A 71 21.46 -6.40 1.13
N THR A 72 21.60 -7.50 1.88
CA THR A 72 20.61 -8.58 1.89
C THR A 72 19.73 -8.44 3.12
N PHE A 73 18.46 -8.10 2.90
CA PHE A 73 17.43 -8.04 3.92
C PHE A 73 16.76 -9.42 4.00
N ASN A 74 16.70 -9.99 5.21
CA ASN A 74 16.01 -11.24 5.41
C ASN A 74 14.61 -10.98 5.97
N ILE A 75 13.59 -11.27 5.15
CA ILE A 75 12.18 -11.07 5.48
C ILE A 75 11.64 -12.38 6.04
N VAL A 76 11.17 -12.35 7.27
CA VAL A 76 10.68 -13.52 7.99
C VAL A 76 9.18 -13.38 8.20
N LEU A 77 8.43 -14.43 7.84
CA LEU A 77 7.00 -14.56 8.10
C LEU A 77 6.79 -15.51 9.27
N ASP A 78 5.91 -15.17 10.20
CA ASP A 78 5.61 -16.04 11.34
C ASP A 78 4.76 -17.28 10.99
N LYS A 79 4.07 -17.23 9.84
CA LYS A 79 3.31 -18.33 9.28
C LYS A 79 3.72 -18.54 7.82
N PRO A 80 3.79 -19.81 7.36
CA PRO A 80 4.05 -20.08 5.95
C PRO A 80 2.88 -19.58 5.10
N VAL A 81 3.20 -18.91 3.99
CA VAL A 81 2.24 -18.42 3.01
C VAL A 81 2.66 -18.96 1.65
N GLU A 82 1.72 -19.54 0.92
CA GLU A 82 1.97 -20.18 -0.38
C GLU A 82 1.14 -19.52 -1.47
N ASN A 83 1.71 -19.41 -2.67
CA ASN A 83 1.06 -18.91 -3.88
C ASN A 83 0.57 -17.45 -3.78
N GLU A 84 1.26 -16.64 -2.97
CA GLU A 84 1.00 -15.22 -2.78
C GLU A 84 2.25 -14.40 -3.11
N HIS A 85 2.10 -13.08 -3.25
CA HIS A 85 3.21 -12.16 -3.48
C HIS A 85 3.34 -11.16 -2.32
N LEU A 86 4.57 -10.91 -1.89
CA LEU A 86 4.89 -9.88 -0.91
C LEU A 86 5.61 -8.72 -1.59
N TYR A 87 5.06 -7.52 -1.43
CA TYR A 87 5.66 -6.30 -1.95
C TYR A 87 6.47 -5.58 -0.87
N ILE A 88 7.71 -5.26 -1.20
CA ILE A 88 8.67 -4.62 -0.32
C ILE A 88 9.13 -3.34 -0.97
N HIS A 89 9.00 -2.23 -0.26
CA HIS A 89 9.34 -0.92 -0.77
C HIS A 89 10.45 -0.26 0.05
N PHE A 90 11.44 0.31 -0.65
CA PHE A 90 12.55 1.05 -0.09
C PHE A 90 12.53 2.47 -0.67
N GLU A 91 12.32 3.44 0.20
CA GLU A 91 12.20 4.85 -0.17
C GLU A 91 13.37 5.63 0.41
N PRO A 92 14.17 6.35 -0.39
CA PRO A 92 15.12 7.29 0.16
C PRO A 92 14.39 8.45 0.84
N LYS A 93 14.73 8.75 2.08
CA LYS A 93 14.32 9.99 2.73
C LYS A 93 15.23 11.08 2.20
N ASP A 94 14.71 11.94 1.32
CA ASP A 94 15.50 13.04 0.78
C ASP A 94 16.12 13.85 1.93
N ALA A 95 17.44 13.90 1.93
CA ALA A 95 18.21 14.78 2.80
C ALA A 95 18.05 16.21 2.27
N GLY A 96 16.93 16.85 2.59
CA GLY A 96 16.67 18.29 2.45
C GLY A 96 17.13 18.94 1.16
N GLY A 97 16.20 19.14 0.21
CA GLY A 97 16.40 19.99 -0.95
C GLY A 97 15.10 20.66 -1.36
N ASN A 98 14.81 21.80 -0.74
CA ASN A 98 13.69 22.66 -1.11
C ASN A 98 14.19 23.66 -2.15
N GLU A 99 13.82 23.53 -3.42
CA GLU A 99 13.78 24.66 -4.35
C GLU A 99 12.47 24.61 -5.14
N ASP A 100 11.71 25.69 -4.92
CA ASP A 100 10.40 26.03 -5.46
C ASP A 100 10.57 26.59 -6.87
N ASP A 101 9.80 26.09 -7.84
CA ASP A 101 9.40 26.92 -8.99
C ASP A 101 8.07 26.41 -9.58
N GLY A 102 7.04 27.23 -9.43
CA GLY A 102 6.13 27.55 -10.53
C GLY A 102 5.16 26.49 -11.02
N SER A 103 3.93 26.55 -10.47
CA SER A 103 2.67 26.19 -11.13
C SER A 103 2.37 24.69 -11.36
N GLU A 104 1.07 24.39 -11.35
CA GLU A 104 0.42 23.13 -11.72
C GLU A 104 0.18 22.11 -10.60
N SER A 105 -1.07 21.64 -10.56
CA SER A 105 -1.60 20.46 -9.86
C SER A 105 -0.70 19.89 -8.77
N ASN A 106 -1.03 20.20 -7.52
CA ASN A 106 -0.41 19.61 -6.34
C ASN A 106 -0.20 18.10 -6.60
N PRO A 107 1.04 17.65 -6.90
CA PRO A 107 1.24 16.29 -7.36
C PRO A 107 0.79 15.37 -6.25
N LEU A 108 0.16 14.26 -6.63
CA LEU A 108 -0.18 13.21 -5.70
C LEU A 108 1.03 12.96 -4.81
N PRO A 109 0.88 12.90 -3.46
CA PRO A 109 1.97 12.47 -2.63
C PRO A 109 2.52 11.16 -3.21
N ASP A 110 3.81 11.08 -3.50
CA ASP A 110 4.39 9.86 -4.07
C ASP A 110 4.15 8.67 -3.13
N PHE A 111 4.02 8.96 -1.83
CA PHE A 111 3.77 7.98 -0.78
C PHE A 111 2.48 8.20 -0.01
N PRO A 112 1.87 7.09 0.47
CA PRO A 112 2.23 5.69 0.21
C PRO A 112 1.79 5.25 -1.20
N LEU A 113 2.35 4.15 -1.72
CA LEU A 113 1.98 3.62 -3.05
C LEU A 113 0.71 2.78 -3.05
N PHE A 114 0.28 2.31 -1.89
CA PHE A 114 -0.94 1.53 -1.67
C PHE A 114 -1.60 1.95 -0.35
N PRO A 115 -2.90 1.66 -0.14
CA PRO A 115 -3.59 2.08 1.08
C PRO A 115 -2.98 1.47 2.34
N THR A 116 -2.47 2.33 3.22
CA THR A 116 -1.86 1.99 4.52
C THR A 116 -2.58 2.70 5.66
N ALA A 117 -2.28 2.30 6.90
CA ALA A 117 -2.83 2.95 8.08
C ALA A 117 -2.45 4.43 8.11
N GLY A 118 -3.39 5.30 8.51
CA GLY A 118 -3.19 6.76 8.52
C GLY A 118 -3.24 7.43 7.14
N TRP A 119 -3.57 6.68 6.08
CA TRP A 119 -3.71 7.22 4.73
C TRP A 119 -5.05 6.83 4.09
N ARG A 120 -5.58 7.76 3.30
CA ARG A 120 -6.78 7.59 2.49
C ARG A 120 -6.44 7.86 1.03
N PHE A 121 -6.77 6.92 0.17
CA PHE A 121 -6.68 7.01 -1.28
C PHE A 121 -8.05 7.38 -1.80
N VAL A 122 -8.14 8.52 -2.48
CA VAL A 122 -9.39 9.03 -3.02
C VAL A 122 -9.39 8.77 -4.52
N TYR A 123 -10.29 7.89 -4.94
CA TYR A 123 -10.50 7.58 -6.34
C TYR A 123 -11.78 8.25 -6.86
N MET A 124 -11.75 8.68 -8.11
CA MET A 124 -12.87 9.34 -8.77
C MET A 124 -13.23 8.66 -10.09
N TYR A 125 -14.53 8.62 -10.37
CA TYR A 125 -15.09 8.26 -11.67
C TYR A 125 -16.11 9.33 -12.06
N ARG A 126 -15.95 9.90 -13.26
CA ARG A 126 -16.88 10.91 -13.79
C ARG A 126 -17.80 10.25 -14.81
N LYS A 127 -19.12 10.38 -14.59
CA LYS A 127 -20.15 9.92 -15.52
C LYS A 127 -21.16 11.03 -15.72
N ASP A 128 -21.32 11.45 -16.97
CA ASP A 128 -22.14 12.60 -17.33
C ASP A 128 -21.73 13.85 -16.50
N GLN A 129 -22.67 14.44 -15.77
CA GLN A 129 -22.45 15.58 -14.88
C GLN A 129 -22.08 15.19 -13.44
N TYR A 130 -21.95 13.90 -13.14
CA TYR A 130 -21.80 13.39 -11.78
C TYR A 130 -20.38 12.87 -11.51
N ILE A 131 -19.86 13.19 -10.32
CA ILE A 131 -18.57 12.69 -9.81
C ILE A 131 -18.86 11.63 -8.75
N HIS A 132 -18.53 10.39 -9.06
CA HIS A 132 -18.53 9.29 -8.10
C HIS A 132 -17.17 9.23 -7.41
N ARG A 133 -17.18 9.06 -6.08
CA ARG A 133 -15.99 9.02 -5.25
C ARG A 133 -15.89 7.68 -4.53
N LEU A 134 -14.69 7.11 -4.47
CA LEU A 134 -14.37 5.92 -3.71
C LEU A 134 -13.16 6.22 -2.81
N ASP A 135 -13.40 6.27 -1.51
CA ASP A 135 -12.37 6.50 -0.48
C ASP A 135 -11.87 5.16 0.04
N VAL A 136 -10.63 4.77 -0.25
CA VAL A 136 -10.01 3.52 0.25
C VAL A 136 -8.97 3.84 1.32
N PHE A 137 -9.02 3.14 2.44
CA PHE A 137 -8.08 3.36 3.55
C PHE A 137 -7.95 2.09 4.38
N HIS A 138 -6.84 1.97 5.11
CA HIS A 138 -6.60 0.85 6.00
C HIS A 138 -7.03 1.22 7.43
N GLY A 139 -8.01 0.49 7.97
CA GLY A 139 -8.43 0.58 9.36
C GLY A 139 -7.79 -0.51 10.23
N SER A 140 -8.27 -0.62 11.47
CA SER A 140 -7.73 -1.59 12.45
C SER A 140 -7.99 -3.06 12.10
N GLN A 141 -8.96 -3.35 11.22
CA GLN A 141 -9.26 -4.73 10.77
C GLN A 141 -9.01 -4.95 9.27
N GLY A 142 -8.18 -4.11 8.65
CA GLY A 142 -7.82 -4.24 7.23
C GLY A 142 -8.34 -3.11 6.36
N LEU A 143 -8.46 -3.38 5.07
CA LEU A 143 -8.93 -2.41 4.08
C LEU A 143 -10.43 -2.16 4.17
N TYR A 144 -10.79 -0.90 3.96
CA TYR A 144 -12.17 -0.44 3.83
C TYR A 144 -12.27 0.47 2.62
N ALA A 145 -13.47 0.55 2.05
CA ALA A 145 -13.79 1.61 1.10
C ALA A 145 -15.15 2.23 1.37
N PHE A 146 -15.25 3.54 1.13
CA PHE A 146 -16.53 4.25 1.12
C PHE A 146 -16.81 4.75 -0.29
N GLN A 147 -17.91 4.30 -0.88
CA GLN A 147 -18.42 4.92 -2.09
C GLN A 147 -19.38 6.05 -1.74
N LYS A 148 -19.25 7.17 -2.46
CA LYS A 148 -20.19 8.29 -2.46
C LYS A 148 -20.64 8.53 -3.90
N THR A 149 -21.95 8.58 -4.12
CA THR A 149 -22.56 8.73 -5.45
C THR A 149 -23.55 9.91 -5.43
N PRO A 150 -23.44 10.88 -6.36
CA PRO A 150 -24.41 11.97 -6.49
C PRO A 150 -25.82 11.47 -6.90
N PRO A 151 -26.90 12.27 -6.68
CA PRO A 151 -26.92 13.63 -6.14
C PRO A 151 -26.91 13.69 -4.61
N SER A 152 -26.93 12.55 -3.93
CA SER A 152 -27.02 12.49 -2.49
C SER A 152 -25.69 12.08 -1.87
N ASP A 153 -25.17 12.90 -0.97
CA ASP A 153 -24.21 12.48 0.08
C ASP A 153 -24.77 11.34 0.97
N GLU A 154 -25.97 10.81 0.68
CA GLU A 154 -26.73 9.83 1.46
C GLU A 154 -26.32 8.38 1.19
N ILE A 155 -25.88 8.03 -0.01
CA ILE A 155 -25.46 6.65 -0.30
C ILE A 155 -23.97 6.51 0.03
N LYS A 156 -23.69 6.37 1.33
CA LYS A 156 -22.39 5.92 1.84
C LYS A 156 -22.41 4.41 1.93
N VAL A 157 -21.98 3.73 0.86
CA VAL A 157 -21.76 2.29 0.93
C VAL A 157 -20.40 2.06 1.53
N ARG A 158 -20.37 1.48 2.73
CA ARG A 158 -19.13 0.97 3.31
C ARG A 158 -18.91 -0.44 2.80
N PHE A 159 -17.80 -0.61 2.11
CA PHE A 159 -17.26 -1.91 1.78
C PHE A 159 -16.41 -2.41 2.96
N THR A 160 -16.72 -3.62 3.38
CA THR A 160 -16.06 -4.35 4.46
C THR A 160 -15.55 -5.69 3.93
N ASN A 161 -14.71 -6.36 4.71
CA ASN A 161 -14.22 -7.71 4.40
C ASN A 161 -13.54 -7.81 3.02
N PHE A 162 -12.52 -6.98 2.80
CA PHE A 162 -11.67 -7.02 1.60
C PHE A 162 -10.85 -8.32 1.58
N LYS A 163 -11.43 -9.38 1.02
CA LYS A 163 -10.76 -10.66 0.84
C LYS A 163 -10.10 -10.69 -0.53
N MET A 164 -8.78 -10.66 -0.57
CA MET A 164 -8.05 -10.86 -1.81
C MET A 164 -8.33 -12.27 -2.35
N VAL A 165 -8.70 -12.35 -3.63
CA VAL A 165 -8.99 -13.61 -4.33
C VAL A 165 -8.03 -13.85 -5.50
N SER A 166 -7.31 -12.81 -5.91
CA SER A 166 -6.12 -12.89 -6.77
C SER A 166 -5.27 -11.64 -6.51
N PRO A 167 -4.00 -11.58 -6.97
CA PRO A 167 -3.09 -10.49 -6.61
C PRO A 167 -3.64 -9.07 -6.86
N LEU A 168 -4.54 -8.92 -7.84
CA LEU A 168 -5.15 -7.64 -8.23
C LEU A 168 -6.67 -7.59 -8.00
N THR A 169 -7.27 -8.58 -7.33
CA THR A 169 -8.73 -8.71 -7.20
C THR A 169 -9.15 -8.97 -5.76
N TYR A 170 -10.15 -8.23 -5.31
CA TYR A 170 -10.75 -8.34 -3.98
C TYR A 170 -12.24 -8.67 -4.10
N HIS A 171 -12.70 -9.60 -3.26
CA HIS A 171 -14.10 -9.68 -2.87
C HIS A 171 -14.34 -8.72 -1.72
N VAL A 172 -15.42 -7.93 -1.81
CA VAL A 172 -15.83 -6.99 -0.77
C VAL A 172 -17.30 -7.18 -0.45
N THR A 173 -17.68 -7.10 0.81
CA THR A 173 -19.07 -7.08 1.26
C THR A 173 -19.52 -5.66 1.55
N PHE A 174 -20.81 -5.38 1.48
CA PHE A 174 -21.35 -4.07 1.84
C PHE A 174 -22.07 -4.13 3.19
N ASP A 175 -21.85 -3.11 4.02
CA ASP A 175 -22.57 -2.96 5.28
C ASP A 175 -24.06 -2.81 4.98
N GLY A 176 -24.83 -3.86 5.29
CA GLY A 176 -26.26 -3.96 4.99
C GLY A 176 -26.66 -5.22 4.20
N ASN A 177 -25.70 -5.92 3.58
CA ASN A 177 -25.95 -7.25 3.01
C ASN A 177 -24.67 -8.10 3.07
N PRO A 178 -24.44 -8.81 4.18
CA PRO A 178 -23.27 -9.66 4.35
C PRO A 178 -23.24 -10.84 3.37
N ASN A 179 -24.36 -11.16 2.72
CA ASN A 179 -24.47 -12.24 1.74
C ASN A 179 -24.22 -11.75 0.29
N GLY A 180 -24.20 -10.44 0.07
CA GLY A 180 -23.88 -9.83 -1.21
C GLY A 180 -22.41 -9.43 -1.25
N TYR A 181 -21.67 -9.90 -2.25
CA TYR A 181 -20.31 -9.45 -2.50
C TYR A 181 -20.21 -8.70 -3.84
N GLN A 182 -19.28 -7.77 -3.90
CA GLN A 182 -18.82 -7.14 -5.13
C GLN A 182 -17.35 -7.48 -5.36
N ILE A 183 -16.94 -7.36 -6.62
CA ILE A 183 -15.55 -7.57 -7.03
C ILE A 183 -14.94 -6.20 -7.32
N ILE A 184 -13.85 -5.90 -6.63
CA ILE A 184 -12.99 -4.77 -6.94
C ILE A 184 -11.71 -5.32 -7.55
N ARG A 185 -11.39 -4.89 -8.78
CA ARG A 185 -10.05 -5.10 -9.35
C ARG A 185 -9.23 -3.83 -9.15
N ARG A 186 -7.91 -3.96 -9.11
CA ARG A 186 -6.98 -2.82 -9.04
C ARG A 186 -5.90 -2.92 -10.10
N ARG A 187 -5.26 -1.80 -10.41
CA ARG A 187 -3.93 -1.82 -11.01
C ARG A 187 -2.87 -2.19 -9.97
N GLU A 188 -1.72 -2.65 -10.45
CA GLU A 188 -0.60 -3.04 -9.59
C GLU A 188 -0.10 -1.88 -8.74
N ASP A 189 -0.04 -0.69 -9.34
CA ASP A 189 0.39 0.59 -8.76
C ASP A 189 -0.71 1.33 -7.98
N TRP A 190 -1.90 0.73 -7.81
CA TRP A 190 -3.07 1.36 -7.19
C TRP A 190 -3.51 2.69 -7.85
N SER A 191 -3.08 2.99 -9.08
CA SER A 191 -3.50 4.20 -9.82
C SER A 191 -4.96 4.14 -10.27
N ALA A 192 -5.55 2.95 -10.32
CA ALA A 192 -6.96 2.76 -10.62
C ALA A 192 -7.56 1.54 -9.92
N LEU A 193 -8.85 1.65 -9.62
CA LEU A 193 -9.72 0.57 -9.15
C LEU A 193 -10.86 0.37 -10.15
N PHE A 194 -11.39 -0.85 -10.24
CA PHE A 194 -12.48 -1.21 -11.13
C PHE A 194 -13.58 -1.89 -10.33
N LEU A 195 -14.76 -1.28 -10.33
CA LEU A 195 -15.98 -1.88 -9.78
C LEU A 195 -16.81 -2.39 -10.96
N GLY A 196 -16.79 -3.70 -11.18
CA GLY A 196 -17.21 -4.26 -12.47
C GLY A 196 -16.35 -3.71 -13.61
N ASP A 197 -16.99 -3.15 -14.63
CA ASP A 197 -16.30 -2.51 -15.77
C ASP A 197 -16.06 -1.00 -15.58
N THR A 198 -16.42 -0.45 -14.41
CA THR A 198 -16.33 1.00 -14.15
C THR A 198 -14.98 1.36 -13.54
N PRO A 199 -14.14 2.18 -14.21
CA PRO A 199 -12.83 2.58 -13.70
C PRO A 199 -12.93 3.82 -12.78
N PHE A 200 -12.36 3.71 -11.60
CA PHE A 200 -12.11 4.80 -10.66
C PHE A 200 -10.61 5.09 -10.65
N PHE A 201 -10.21 6.31 -10.97
CA PHE A 201 -8.81 6.72 -11.03
C PHE A 201 -8.39 7.43 -9.75
N LEU A 202 -7.17 7.16 -9.28
CA LEU A 202 -6.62 7.80 -8.11
C LEU A 202 -6.46 9.30 -8.38
N GLU A 203 -7.16 10.12 -7.59
CA GLU A 203 -7.13 11.59 -7.73
C GLU A 203 -6.28 12.24 -6.64
N ARG A 204 -6.29 11.68 -5.42
CA ARG A 204 -5.44 12.15 -4.31
C ARG A 204 -5.18 11.12 -3.23
N LYS A 205 -4.11 11.34 -2.48
CA LYS A 205 -3.79 10.65 -1.23
C LYS A 205 -3.87 11.67 -0.09
N GLU A 206 -4.61 11.35 0.96
CA GLU A 206 -4.84 12.20 2.13
C GLU A 206 -4.29 11.50 3.37
N LYS A 207 -3.50 12.19 4.18
CA LYS A 207 -3.12 11.72 5.52
C LYS A 207 -4.30 11.97 6.47
N ILE A 208 -4.69 10.97 7.26
CA ILE A 208 -5.89 11.00 8.14
C ILE A 208 -5.56 10.70 9.60
#